data_AF-A0A951EDX7-F1
#
_entry.id   AF-A0A951EDX7-F1
#
_cell.length_a   1.000
_cell.length_b   1.000
_cell.length_c   1.000
_cell.angle_alpha   90.00
_cell.angle_beta   90.00
_cell.angle_gamma   90.00
#
_symmetry.space_group_name_H-M   'P 1'
#
loop_
_entity.id
_entity.type
_entity.pdbx_description
1 polymer ?
#
loop_
_entity_poly.entity_id
_entity_poly.type
_entity_poly.pdbx_seq_one_letter_code
_entity_poly.pdbx_strand_id
1 'polypeptide(L)'
;MSAVTPDLYGSMYRSKVVAFLDGLLDQKHAGKPFMRHYLDYYFDIYWDLHVGVKGKDIPAEVREVGESFNTVLAYLNPMQPIVHDNYMKVRGNLDMLRGWIDARVNDVATGRVAHPERTFVHYWLKNAGNGEHFGKQDVVFECFHNFVALSQWGATVHGIMGRLDEANGDADMRAWFAKTMKGDYDDAKGTPYTPLELYVMEMLRSMSSNPGSISTLADTRESIYGPSPFQSLGLPYERHGYVTTPQPITSKSPLQWKDPLAFDPERYRTVPTSAEIDDAKCRELGLAKCPFDHTSFDVADGRHASLQNSGFGTVFAVVDGKPMPVCDHAGFAPFGFGYRRCPGEQLTVQVFAEFLRKVWTDKIVFSRLGLASPGRVPVGPNAVIDDDITFNRRG
;
A
#
# COMPACT_ATOMS: atom_id res chain seq x y z
N MET A 1 10.52 -4.22 4.91
CA MET A 1 10.38 -4.88 3.58
C MET A 1 10.41 -6.41 3.65
N SER A 2 11.19 -7.05 4.54
CA SER A 2 11.37 -8.53 4.55
C SER A 2 10.08 -9.38 4.56
N ALA A 3 9.00 -8.86 5.13
CA ALA A 3 7.69 -9.52 5.18
C ALA A 3 6.85 -9.45 3.91
N VAL A 4 7.22 -8.60 2.94
CA VAL A 4 6.38 -8.25 1.78
C VAL A 4 7.11 -8.44 0.46
N THR A 5 8.16 -9.27 0.46
CA THR A 5 8.86 -9.66 -0.76
C THR A 5 7.99 -10.58 -1.63
N PRO A 6 8.15 -10.56 -2.97
CA PRO A 6 7.21 -11.25 -3.88
C PRO A 6 7.13 -12.76 -3.70
N ASP A 7 8.23 -13.41 -3.34
CA ASP A 7 8.32 -14.86 -3.11
C ASP A 7 7.38 -15.36 -2.00
N LEU A 8 7.05 -14.49 -1.03
CA LEU A 8 6.15 -14.84 0.07
C LEU A 8 4.69 -14.84 -0.35
N TYR A 9 4.32 -14.09 -1.40
CA TYR A 9 2.91 -13.92 -1.75
C TYR A 9 2.24 -15.26 -2.04
N GLY A 10 2.77 -16.04 -2.97
CA GLY A 10 2.15 -17.28 -3.43
C GLY A 10 2.00 -18.33 -2.31
N SER A 11 3.02 -18.50 -1.49
CA SER A 11 3.11 -19.57 -0.49
C SER A 11 2.49 -19.19 0.87
N MET A 12 2.59 -17.92 1.28
CA MET A 12 2.21 -17.48 2.62
C MET A 12 0.91 -16.69 2.67
N TYR A 13 0.68 -15.83 1.67
CA TYR A 13 -0.38 -14.80 1.78
C TYR A 13 -1.55 -15.02 0.81
N ARG A 14 -1.31 -15.61 -0.37
CA ARG A 14 -2.31 -15.71 -1.44
C ARG A 14 -3.60 -16.38 -0.97
N SER A 15 -3.50 -17.48 -0.22
CA SER A 15 -4.70 -18.16 0.29
C SER A 15 -5.56 -17.29 1.22
N LYS A 16 -4.94 -16.41 2.03
CA LYS A 16 -5.65 -15.45 2.87
C LYS A 16 -6.33 -14.37 2.03
N VAL A 17 -5.63 -13.86 1.02
CA VAL A 17 -6.17 -12.87 0.08
C VAL A 17 -7.34 -13.44 -0.71
N VAL A 18 -7.22 -14.65 -1.25
CA VAL A 18 -8.32 -15.34 -1.94
C VAL A 18 -9.52 -15.51 -1.02
N ALA A 19 -9.33 -15.99 0.22
CA ALA A 19 -10.43 -16.13 1.18
C ALA A 19 -11.09 -14.78 1.53
N PHE A 20 -10.31 -13.72 1.65
CA PHE A 20 -10.82 -12.36 1.82
C PHE A 20 -11.67 -11.92 0.62
N LEU A 21 -11.18 -12.13 -0.60
CA LEU A 21 -11.90 -11.78 -1.83
C LEU A 21 -13.16 -12.63 -2.04
N ASP A 22 -13.13 -13.91 -1.67
CA ASP A 22 -14.29 -14.80 -1.69
C ASP A 22 -15.40 -14.31 -0.76
N GLY A 23 -15.04 -13.90 0.46
CA GLY A 23 -16.00 -13.32 1.40
C GLY A 23 -16.55 -11.98 0.92
N LEU A 24 -15.67 -11.11 0.41
CA LEU A 24 -16.01 -9.78 -0.07
C LEU A 24 -16.94 -9.81 -1.30
N LEU A 25 -16.76 -10.77 -2.20
CA LEU A 25 -17.52 -10.91 -3.45
C LEU A 25 -18.53 -12.07 -3.40
N ASP A 26 -18.96 -12.48 -2.21
CA ASP A 26 -19.98 -13.50 -2.00
C ASP A 26 -21.33 -13.06 -2.61
N GLN A 27 -22.06 -13.99 -3.24
CA GLN A 27 -23.36 -13.69 -3.88
C GLN A 27 -24.37 -13.02 -2.93
N LYS A 28 -24.29 -13.26 -1.62
CA LYS A 28 -25.15 -12.62 -0.61
C LYS A 28 -24.99 -11.10 -0.54
N HIS A 29 -23.88 -10.57 -1.06
CA HIS A 29 -23.56 -9.14 -1.13
C HIS A 29 -23.86 -8.51 -2.50
N ALA A 30 -24.22 -9.31 -3.51
CA ALA A 30 -24.57 -8.79 -4.83
C ALA A 30 -25.78 -7.86 -4.78
N GLY A 31 -25.74 -6.79 -5.57
CA GLY A 31 -26.79 -5.77 -5.63
C GLY A 31 -26.89 -4.83 -4.41
N LYS A 32 -25.92 -4.86 -3.48
CA LYS A 32 -25.90 -4.04 -2.25
C LYS A 32 -24.73 -3.05 -2.25
N PRO A 33 -24.82 -1.97 -1.45
CA PRO A 33 -23.68 -1.09 -1.20
C PRO A 33 -22.44 -1.87 -0.73
N PHE A 34 -21.31 -1.61 -1.38
CA PHE A 34 -20.11 -2.42 -1.26
C PHE A 34 -19.16 -1.98 -0.14
N MET A 35 -18.94 -0.68 0.01
CA MET A 35 -17.83 -0.14 0.79
C MET A 35 -18.00 -0.31 2.30
N ARG A 36 -19.23 -0.32 2.84
CA ARG A 36 -19.41 -0.55 4.27
C ARG A 36 -19.04 -1.98 4.67
N HIS A 37 -19.46 -2.99 3.90
CA HIS A 37 -19.10 -4.36 4.22
C HIS A 37 -17.63 -4.67 3.87
N TYR A 38 -17.04 -3.98 2.90
CA TYR A 38 -15.59 -4.01 2.68
C TYR A 38 -14.80 -3.73 3.96
N LEU A 39 -15.19 -2.71 4.76
CA LEU A 39 -14.49 -2.39 6.01
C LEU A 39 -14.55 -3.54 7.03
N ASP A 40 -15.67 -4.26 7.09
CA ASP A 40 -15.82 -5.38 8.03
C ASP A 40 -14.81 -6.51 7.72
N TYR A 41 -14.61 -6.81 6.43
CA TYR A 41 -13.64 -7.79 5.94
C TYR A 41 -12.19 -7.25 5.90
N TYR A 42 -12.00 -5.93 5.76
CA TYR A 42 -10.68 -5.31 5.71
C TYR A 42 -9.89 -5.56 7.00
N PHE A 43 -10.51 -5.39 8.17
CA PHE A 43 -9.82 -5.64 9.44
C PHE A 43 -9.50 -7.12 9.65
N ASP A 44 -10.29 -8.05 9.07
CA ASP A 44 -9.97 -9.47 9.10
C ASP A 44 -8.68 -9.76 8.35
N ILE A 45 -8.58 -9.34 7.09
CA ILE A 45 -7.37 -9.60 6.30
C ILE A 45 -6.17 -8.83 6.86
N TYR A 46 -6.39 -7.62 7.37
CA TYR A 46 -5.35 -6.82 8.01
C TYR A 46 -4.69 -7.59 9.17
N TRP A 47 -5.48 -8.02 10.15
CA TRP A 47 -4.91 -8.72 11.31
C TRP A 47 -4.49 -10.16 11.02
N ASP A 48 -5.11 -10.82 10.04
CA ASP A 48 -4.68 -12.17 9.61
C ASP A 48 -3.30 -12.13 8.93
N LEU A 49 -3.02 -11.09 8.13
CA LEU A 49 -1.69 -10.88 7.53
C LEU A 49 -0.65 -10.48 8.58
N HIS A 50 -1.00 -9.66 9.57
CA HIS A 50 -0.01 -9.17 10.54
C HIS A 50 0.29 -10.18 11.64
N VAL A 51 -0.74 -10.77 12.25
CA VAL A 51 -0.63 -11.57 13.48
C VAL A 51 -1.44 -12.88 13.45
N GLY A 52 -2.09 -13.20 12.32
CA GLY A 52 -2.81 -14.47 12.14
C GLY A 52 -4.16 -14.54 12.86
N VAL A 53 -4.80 -13.39 13.11
CA VAL A 53 -6.09 -13.30 13.85
C VAL A 53 -7.18 -12.70 12.96
N LYS A 54 -8.40 -13.24 13.02
CA LYS A 54 -9.55 -12.74 12.23
C LYS A 54 -10.90 -12.97 12.91
N GLY A 55 -11.95 -12.34 12.40
CA GLY A 55 -13.33 -12.54 12.83
C GLY A 55 -13.54 -12.11 14.28
N LYS A 56 -14.13 -13.00 15.09
CA LYS A 56 -14.42 -12.77 16.51
C LYS A 56 -13.19 -12.74 17.42
N ASP A 57 -12.04 -13.22 16.93
CA ASP A 57 -10.80 -13.24 17.71
C ASP A 57 -10.11 -11.86 17.70
N ILE A 58 -10.58 -10.93 16.84
CA ILE A 58 -10.24 -9.51 16.91
C ILE A 58 -11.22 -8.83 17.88
N PRO A 59 -10.74 -8.24 18.99
CA PRO A 59 -11.61 -7.51 19.92
C PRO A 59 -12.37 -6.37 19.24
N ALA A 60 -13.58 -6.09 19.72
CA ALA A 60 -14.41 -5.02 19.16
C ALA A 60 -13.72 -3.65 19.28
N GLU A 61 -13.02 -3.42 20.37
CA GLU A 61 -12.27 -2.20 20.64
C GLU A 61 -11.10 -2.02 19.66
N VAL A 62 -10.45 -3.12 19.25
CA VAL A 62 -9.38 -3.09 18.23
C VAL A 62 -9.95 -2.66 16.87
N ARG A 63 -11.14 -3.15 16.52
CA ARG A 63 -11.85 -2.71 15.30
C ARG A 63 -12.30 -1.25 15.39
N GLU A 64 -12.81 -0.82 16.55
CA GLU A 64 -13.22 0.57 16.76
C GLU A 64 -12.02 1.52 16.59
N VAL A 65 -10.85 1.16 17.12
CA VAL A 65 -9.64 1.97 16.91
C VAL A 65 -9.26 2.04 15.44
N GLY A 66 -9.31 0.92 14.71
CA GLY A 66 -9.04 0.88 13.28
C GLY A 66 -10.00 1.77 12.47
N GLU A 67 -11.31 1.68 12.74
CA GLU A 67 -12.34 2.52 12.08
C GLU A 67 -12.15 4.01 12.42
N SER A 68 -11.89 4.31 13.69
CA SER A 68 -11.67 5.69 14.15
C SER A 68 -10.40 6.28 13.54
N PHE A 69 -9.33 5.49 13.46
CA PHE A 69 -8.07 5.90 12.85
C PHE A 69 -8.25 6.19 11.34
N ASN A 70 -8.91 5.29 10.60
CA ASN A 70 -9.25 5.53 9.20
C ASN A 70 -10.10 6.80 9.01
N THR A 71 -11.02 7.07 9.94
CA THR A 71 -11.86 8.28 9.90
C THR A 71 -11.04 9.55 10.08
N VAL A 72 -10.10 9.57 11.04
CA VAL A 72 -9.18 10.72 11.22
C VAL A 72 -8.37 10.96 9.95
N LEU A 73 -7.82 9.90 9.35
CA LEU A 73 -7.04 10.00 8.12
C LEU A 73 -7.88 10.42 6.90
N ALA A 74 -9.15 10.01 6.83
CA ALA A 74 -9.99 10.31 5.69
C ALA A 74 -10.47 11.76 5.67
N TYR A 75 -10.81 12.33 6.83
CA TYR A 75 -11.31 13.70 6.91
C TYR A 75 -10.21 14.75 7.10
N LEU A 76 -9.09 14.40 7.75
CA LEU A 76 -7.87 15.19 8.01
C LEU A 76 -8.02 16.52 8.75
N ASN A 77 -9.13 17.24 8.59
CA ASN A 77 -9.32 18.57 9.12
C ASN A 77 -9.62 18.50 10.64
N PRO A 78 -8.68 18.91 11.51
CA PRO A 78 -8.84 18.79 12.96
C PRO A 78 -9.96 19.68 13.53
N MET A 79 -10.47 20.63 12.76
CA MET A 79 -11.58 21.50 13.16
C MET A 79 -12.95 20.81 13.03
N GLN A 80 -13.04 19.67 12.34
CA GLN A 80 -14.31 18.96 12.21
C GLN A 80 -14.57 18.10 13.46
N PRO A 81 -15.80 18.14 14.03
CA PRO A 81 -16.15 17.30 15.19
C PRO A 81 -15.86 15.81 14.97
N ILE A 82 -16.15 15.30 13.77
CA ILE A 82 -15.87 13.90 13.42
C ILE A 82 -14.38 13.54 13.54
N VAL A 83 -13.47 14.46 13.21
CA VAL A 83 -12.02 14.22 13.36
C VAL A 83 -11.63 14.27 14.82
N HIS A 84 -12.09 15.28 15.56
CA HIS A 84 -11.84 15.40 16.99
C HIS A 84 -12.30 14.14 17.76
N ASP A 85 -13.54 13.72 17.56
CA ASP A 85 -14.15 12.64 18.32
C ASP A 85 -13.44 11.31 18.05
N ASN A 86 -13.14 11.01 16.78
CA ASN A 86 -12.40 9.81 16.41
C ASN A 86 -10.93 9.88 16.87
N TYR A 87 -10.30 11.05 16.83
CA TYR A 87 -8.95 11.23 17.38
C TYR A 87 -8.91 10.94 18.88
N MET A 88 -9.89 11.45 19.64
CA MET A 88 -9.99 11.20 21.08
C MET A 88 -10.30 9.73 21.40
N LYS A 89 -11.10 9.05 20.57
CA LYS A 89 -11.31 7.60 20.67
C LYS A 89 -10.03 6.79 20.45
N VAL A 90 -9.26 7.10 19.41
CA VAL A 90 -7.95 6.46 19.17
C VAL A 90 -7.03 6.71 20.36
N ARG A 91 -6.93 7.96 20.81
CA ARG A 91 -6.08 8.32 21.96
C ARG A 91 -6.48 7.59 23.24
N GLY A 92 -7.78 7.48 23.53
CA GLY A 92 -8.28 6.81 24.73
C GLY A 92 -8.04 5.29 24.74
N ASN A 93 -7.90 4.67 23.57
CA ASN A 93 -7.72 3.22 23.42
C ASN A 93 -6.30 2.81 23.00
N LEU A 94 -5.36 3.76 22.89
CA LEU A 94 -4.02 3.50 22.37
C LEU A 94 -3.26 2.47 23.21
N ASP A 95 -3.31 2.56 24.54
CA ASP A 95 -2.61 1.64 25.44
C ASP A 95 -3.19 0.22 25.36
N MET A 96 -4.52 0.11 25.28
CA MET A 96 -5.21 -1.17 25.07
C MET A 96 -4.75 -1.82 23.76
N LEU A 97 -4.77 -1.06 22.66
CA LEU A 97 -4.36 -1.57 21.35
C LEU A 97 -2.88 -1.96 21.35
N ARG A 98 -2.00 -1.13 21.92
CA ARG A 98 -0.56 -1.43 22.03
C ARG A 98 -0.33 -2.72 22.83
N GLY A 99 -1.02 -2.88 23.96
CA GLY A 99 -0.93 -4.09 24.78
C GLY A 99 -1.44 -5.33 24.05
N TRP A 100 -2.54 -5.21 23.30
CA TRP A 100 -3.07 -6.29 22.48
C TRP A 100 -2.10 -6.69 21.36
N ILE A 101 -1.55 -5.72 20.61
CA ILE A 101 -0.55 -6.00 19.56
C ILE A 101 0.69 -6.65 20.17
N ASP A 102 1.22 -6.14 21.28
CA ASP A 102 2.40 -6.72 21.94
C ASP A 102 2.16 -8.20 22.33
N ALA A 103 0.98 -8.51 22.89
CA ALA A 103 0.59 -9.87 23.21
C ALA A 103 0.56 -10.76 21.96
N ARG A 104 -0.04 -10.29 20.85
CA ARG A 104 -0.09 -11.02 19.59
C ARG A 104 1.29 -11.20 18.95
N VAL A 105 2.16 -10.19 19.02
CA VAL A 105 3.56 -10.29 18.59
C VAL A 105 4.30 -11.35 19.42
N ASN A 106 4.09 -11.42 20.73
CA ASN A 106 4.62 -12.49 21.57
C ASN A 106 4.09 -13.87 21.16
N ASP A 107 2.82 -13.97 20.79
CA ASP A 107 2.23 -15.25 20.36
C ASP A 107 2.84 -15.74 19.05
N VAL A 108 3.12 -14.85 18.10
CA VAL A 108 3.88 -15.18 16.89
C VAL A 108 5.31 -15.60 17.24
N ALA A 109 5.99 -14.84 18.10
CA ALA A 109 7.39 -15.08 18.49
C ALA A 109 7.57 -16.44 19.20
N THR A 110 6.60 -16.83 20.03
CA THR A 110 6.63 -18.06 20.85
C THR A 110 5.93 -19.25 20.19
N GLY A 111 5.46 -19.11 18.95
CA GLY A 111 4.80 -20.20 18.21
C GLY A 111 3.41 -20.57 18.73
N ARG A 112 2.74 -19.67 19.46
CA ARG A 112 1.34 -19.86 19.90
C ARG A 112 0.32 -19.57 18.79
N VAL A 113 0.74 -18.84 17.75
CA VAL A 113 -0.04 -18.69 16.50
C VAL A 113 0.23 -19.89 15.60
N ALA A 114 -0.82 -20.52 15.09
CA ALA A 114 -0.68 -21.57 14.08
C ALA A 114 -0.08 -20.98 12.79
N HIS A 115 0.92 -21.64 12.22
CA HIS A 115 1.62 -21.18 11.00
C HIS A 115 2.16 -19.75 11.13
N PRO A 116 3.06 -19.46 12.09
CA PRO A 116 3.58 -18.11 12.30
C PRO A 116 4.23 -17.54 11.02
N GLU A 117 4.82 -18.38 10.17
CA GLU A 117 5.40 -18.03 8.86
C GLU A 117 4.40 -17.41 7.88
N ARG A 118 3.10 -17.47 8.16
CA ARG A 118 2.05 -16.81 7.38
C ARG A 118 1.66 -15.43 7.90
N THR A 119 2.54 -14.81 8.70
CA THR A 119 2.34 -13.48 9.28
C THR A 119 3.50 -12.55 8.97
N PHE A 120 3.25 -11.24 8.81
CA PHE A 120 4.31 -10.26 8.59
C PHE A 120 5.24 -10.15 9.80
N VAL A 121 4.66 -10.21 11.01
CA VAL A 121 5.40 -10.15 12.27
C VAL A 121 6.47 -11.23 12.36
N HIS A 122 6.22 -12.44 11.85
CA HIS A 122 7.23 -13.50 11.82
C HIS A 122 8.49 -13.06 11.08
N TYR A 123 8.36 -12.54 9.87
CA TYR A 123 9.51 -12.09 9.06
C TYR A 123 10.19 -10.87 9.67
N TRP A 124 9.44 -9.93 10.23
CA TRP A 124 10.03 -8.78 10.90
C TRP A 124 10.84 -9.18 12.14
N LEU A 125 10.31 -10.08 12.98
CA LEU A 125 11.04 -10.58 14.15
C LEU A 125 12.26 -11.40 13.76
N LYS A 126 12.17 -12.26 12.75
CA LYS A 126 13.30 -13.07 12.29
C LYS A 126 14.41 -12.23 11.67
N ASN A 127 14.08 -11.12 11.04
CA ASN A 127 15.03 -10.24 10.36
C ASN A 127 15.44 -9.01 11.19
N ALA A 128 15.05 -8.92 12.46
CA ALA A 128 15.40 -7.84 13.38
C ALA A 128 16.89 -7.83 13.79
N GLY A 129 17.66 -8.86 13.44
CA GLY A 129 19.05 -9.00 13.84
C GLY A 129 19.20 -9.09 15.37
N ASN A 130 20.09 -8.27 15.93
CA ASN A 130 20.29 -8.14 17.37
C ASN A 130 19.26 -7.21 18.05
N GLY A 131 18.36 -6.57 17.30
CA GLY A 131 17.36 -5.64 17.80
C GLY A 131 17.86 -4.21 18.05
N GLU A 132 19.08 -3.87 17.67
CA GLU A 132 19.68 -2.53 17.90
C GLU A 132 18.97 -1.42 17.11
N HIS A 133 18.63 -1.69 15.85
CA HIS A 133 18.01 -0.72 14.94
C HIS A 133 16.52 -0.99 14.69
N PHE A 134 16.06 -2.19 15.00
CA PHE A 134 14.68 -2.60 14.81
C PHE A 134 14.36 -3.74 15.78
N GLY A 135 13.65 -3.42 16.86
CA GLY A 135 13.29 -4.36 17.91
C GLY A 135 11.80 -4.69 17.92
N LYS A 136 11.40 -5.48 18.93
CA LYS A 136 10.00 -5.87 19.12
C LYS A 136 9.06 -4.67 19.27
N GLN A 137 9.51 -3.60 19.94
CA GLN A 137 8.72 -2.37 20.09
C GLN A 137 8.44 -1.70 18.73
N ASP A 138 9.41 -1.76 17.82
CA ASP A 138 9.29 -1.22 16.46
C ASP A 138 8.36 -2.10 15.64
N VAL A 139 8.39 -3.44 15.81
CA VAL A 139 7.38 -4.35 15.24
C VAL A 139 5.96 -4.00 15.68
N VAL A 140 5.76 -3.72 16.96
CA VAL A 140 4.45 -3.26 17.47
C VAL A 140 4.06 -1.95 16.78
N PHE A 141 4.98 -0.99 16.66
CA PHE A 141 4.74 0.27 15.95
C PHE A 141 4.47 0.08 14.46
N GLU A 142 5.16 -0.83 13.76
CA GLU A 142 4.92 -1.14 12.35
C GLU A 142 3.51 -1.69 12.12
N CYS A 143 2.98 -2.50 13.05
CA CYS A 143 1.57 -2.89 13.04
C CYS A 143 0.60 -1.71 13.17
N PHE A 144 1.00 -0.58 13.77
CA PHE A 144 0.21 0.66 13.75
C PHE A 144 0.41 1.44 12.45
N HIS A 145 1.66 1.61 12.01
CA HIS A 145 2.01 2.34 10.80
C HIS A 145 1.26 1.81 9.58
N ASN A 146 1.13 0.48 9.51
CA ASN A 146 0.44 -0.18 8.41
C ASN A 146 -1.06 0.12 8.32
N PHE A 147 -1.72 0.65 9.36
CA PHE A 147 -3.09 1.15 9.21
C PHE A 147 -3.15 2.28 8.19
N VAL A 148 -2.16 3.16 8.17
CA VAL A 148 -2.05 4.24 7.18
C VAL A 148 -1.83 3.65 5.79
N ALA A 149 -0.89 2.71 5.67
CA ALA A 149 -0.48 2.18 4.38
C ALA A 149 -1.56 1.30 3.72
N LEU A 150 -2.11 0.32 4.44
CA LEU A 150 -3.07 -0.64 3.88
C LEU A 150 -4.49 -0.09 3.77
N SER A 151 -4.86 0.95 4.52
CA SER A 151 -6.20 1.54 4.40
C SER A 151 -6.52 2.03 2.99
N GLN A 152 -5.49 2.43 2.23
CA GLN A 152 -5.59 2.85 0.82
C GLN A 152 -6.14 1.76 -0.12
N TRP A 153 -6.19 0.49 0.31
CA TRP A 153 -6.83 -0.56 -0.45
C TRP A 153 -8.31 -0.30 -0.69
N GLY A 154 -9.03 0.33 0.24
CA GLY A 154 -10.46 0.58 0.08
C GLY A 154 -10.74 1.61 -1.02
N ALA A 155 -9.98 2.71 -1.04
CA ALA A 155 -10.02 3.68 -2.14
C ALA A 155 -9.63 3.05 -3.49
N THR A 156 -8.69 2.11 -3.47
CA THR A 156 -8.25 1.40 -4.67
C THR A 156 -9.33 0.44 -5.17
N VAL A 157 -9.91 -0.42 -4.33
CA VAL A 157 -11.02 -1.32 -4.71
C VAL A 157 -12.18 -0.51 -5.30
N HIS A 158 -12.62 0.56 -4.63
CA HIS A 158 -13.66 1.43 -5.15
C HIS A 158 -13.28 2.05 -6.51
N GLY A 159 -12.04 2.53 -6.64
CA GLY A 159 -11.53 3.12 -7.87
C GLY A 159 -11.50 2.14 -9.05
N ILE A 160 -11.20 0.86 -8.80
CA ILE A 160 -11.25 -0.21 -9.79
C ILE A 160 -12.69 -0.47 -10.20
N MET A 161 -13.57 -0.70 -9.22
CA MET A 161 -14.98 -0.99 -9.47
C MET A 161 -15.62 0.12 -10.31
N GLY A 162 -15.38 1.38 -9.95
CA GLY A 162 -15.95 2.53 -10.66
C GLY A 162 -15.44 2.69 -12.09
N ARG A 163 -14.20 2.29 -12.38
CA ARG A 163 -13.63 2.36 -13.74
C ARG A 163 -13.98 1.14 -14.58
N LEU A 164 -14.23 0.00 -13.96
CA LEU A 164 -14.72 -1.20 -14.62
C LEU A 164 -16.26 -1.28 -14.68
N ASP A 165 -16.97 -0.26 -14.19
CA ASP A 165 -18.42 -0.12 -14.32
C ASP A 165 -18.85 -0.27 -15.79
N GLU A 166 -19.86 -1.11 -16.04
CA GLU A 166 -20.25 -1.47 -17.40
C GLU A 166 -20.85 -0.33 -18.22
N ALA A 167 -21.54 0.59 -17.56
CA ALA A 167 -22.30 1.66 -18.18
C ALA A 167 -21.52 2.98 -18.18
N ASN A 168 -20.80 3.27 -17.08
CA ASN A 168 -20.19 4.58 -16.81
C ASN A 168 -18.69 4.51 -16.57
N GLY A 169 -18.07 3.33 -16.67
CA GLY A 169 -16.64 3.12 -16.45
C GLY A 169 -15.76 3.70 -17.55
N ASP A 170 -14.46 3.65 -17.31
CA ASP A 170 -13.42 4.10 -18.25
C ASP A 170 -13.31 3.10 -19.42
N ALA A 171 -13.66 3.54 -20.62
CA ALA A 171 -13.71 2.69 -21.81
C ALA A 171 -12.34 2.08 -22.17
N ASP A 172 -11.27 2.85 -22.03
CA ASP A 172 -9.92 2.40 -22.37
C ASP A 172 -9.43 1.38 -21.34
N MET A 173 -9.63 1.66 -20.05
CA MET A 173 -9.27 0.74 -18.98
C MET A 173 -10.03 -0.59 -19.09
N ARG A 174 -11.32 -0.56 -19.47
CA ARG A 174 -12.13 -1.75 -19.70
C ARG A 174 -11.69 -2.53 -20.94
N ALA A 175 -11.33 -1.83 -22.02
CA ALA A 175 -10.82 -2.47 -23.23
C ALA A 175 -9.48 -3.17 -22.95
N TRP A 176 -8.58 -2.53 -22.21
CA TRP A 176 -7.33 -3.13 -21.77
C TRP A 176 -7.55 -4.30 -20.80
N PHE A 177 -8.50 -4.19 -19.87
CA PHE A 177 -8.84 -5.31 -18.98
C PHE A 177 -9.23 -6.54 -19.79
N ALA A 178 -10.18 -6.39 -20.72
CA ALA A 178 -10.64 -7.48 -21.57
C ALA A 178 -9.52 -8.02 -22.47
N LYS A 179 -8.64 -7.16 -23.00
CA LYS A 179 -7.49 -7.55 -23.81
C LYS A 179 -6.50 -8.38 -22.98
N THR A 180 -6.13 -7.90 -21.79
CA THR A 180 -5.20 -8.59 -20.89
C THR A 180 -5.76 -9.94 -20.47
N MET A 181 -6.98 -10.00 -19.95
CA MET A 181 -7.55 -11.23 -19.40
C MET A 181 -7.88 -12.31 -20.43
N LYS A 182 -8.03 -11.95 -21.72
CA LYS A 182 -8.18 -12.92 -22.83
C LYS A 182 -6.83 -13.52 -23.27
N GLY A 183 -5.73 -12.85 -22.96
CA GLY A 183 -4.39 -13.32 -23.26
C GLY A 183 -3.85 -14.26 -22.18
N ASP A 184 -2.57 -14.57 -22.28
CA ASP A 184 -1.83 -15.27 -21.24
C ASP A 184 -1.37 -14.26 -20.17
N TYR A 185 -2.29 -13.91 -19.28
CA TYR A 185 -2.14 -12.77 -18.38
C TYR A 185 -1.17 -13.03 -17.21
N ASP A 186 -0.84 -14.30 -16.94
CA ASP A 186 0.06 -14.71 -15.85
C ASP A 186 1.46 -15.13 -16.35
N ASP A 187 1.69 -15.21 -17.66
CA ASP A 187 3.01 -15.52 -18.22
C ASP A 187 3.81 -14.24 -18.51
N ALA A 188 4.86 -14.01 -17.72
CA ALA A 188 5.78 -12.90 -17.90
C ALA A 188 6.72 -13.06 -19.11
N LYS A 189 6.82 -14.25 -19.73
CA LYS A 189 7.68 -14.54 -20.89
C LYS A 189 9.13 -14.11 -20.71
N GLY A 190 9.66 -14.29 -19.50
CA GLY A 190 11.02 -13.90 -19.14
C GLY A 190 11.22 -12.41 -18.85
N THR A 191 10.16 -11.60 -18.84
CA THR A 191 10.21 -10.20 -18.39
C THR A 191 9.95 -10.08 -16.88
N PRO A 192 10.27 -8.94 -16.24
CA PRO A 192 10.07 -8.78 -14.79
C PRO A 192 8.60 -8.78 -14.33
N TYR A 193 7.66 -8.50 -15.24
CA TYR A 193 6.24 -8.36 -14.92
C TYR A 193 5.36 -9.14 -15.92
N THR A 194 4.34 -9.81 -15.40
CA THR A 194 3.27 -10.42 -16.20
C THR A 194 2.38 -9.34 -16.85
N PRO A 195 1.64 -9.67 -17.93
CA PRO A 195 0.67 -8.74 -18.51
C PRO A 195 -0.38 -8.24 -17.51
N LEU A 196 -0.79 -9.07 -16.55
CA LEU A 196 -1.71 -8.66 -15.49
C LEU A 196 -1.07 -7.67 -14.52
N GLU A 197 0.18 -7.90 -14.11
CA GLU A 197 0.92 -6.96 -13.25
C GLU A 197 1.11 -5.61 -13.94
N LEU A 198 1.46 -5.59 -15.22
CA LEU A 198 1.56 -4.36 -16.02
C LEU A 198 0.23 -3.60 -16.05
N TYR A 199 -0.90 -4.31 -16.22
CA TYR A 199 -2.23 -3.71 -16.17
C TYR A 199 -2.52 -3.10 -14.79
N VAL A 200 -2.23 -3.83 -13.72
CA VAL A 200 -2.42 -3.36 -12.34
C VAL A 200 -1.54 -2.14 -12.05
N MET A 201 -0.28 -2.13 -12.48
CA MET A 201 0.61 -0.98 -12.34
C MET A 201 0.03 0.25 -13.04
N GLU A 202 -0.44 0.13 -14.29
CA GLU A 202 -1.02 1.26 -15.01
C GLU A 202 -2.31 1.78 -14.37
N MET A 203 -3.13 0.87 -13.85
CA MET A 203 -4.32 1.17 -13.09
C MET A 203 -3.99 1.96 -11.83
N LEU A 204 -3.02 1.50 -11.03
CA LEU A 204 -2.56 2.19 -9.83
C LEU A 204 -1.98 3.58 -10.16
N ARG A 205 -1.19 3.71 -11.24
CA ARG A 205 -0.67 5.01 -11.72
C ARG A 205 -1.81 5.96 -12.07
N SER A 206 -2.77 5.49 -12.86
CA SER A 206 -3.87 6.31 -13.38
C SER A 206 -4.82 6.79 -12.26
N MET A 207 -5.01 5.96 -11.24
CA MET A 207 -5.83 6.28 -10.06
C MET A 207 -5.08 7.15 -9.05
N SER A 208 -3.80 6.86 -8.78
CA SER A 208 -2.99 7.51 -7.75
C SER A 208 -3.73 7.68 -6.42
N SER A 209 -4.19 6.55 -5.83
CA SER A 209 -4.99 6.55 -4.59
C SER A 209 -4.27 7.19 -3.39
N ASN A 210 -2.94 7.29 -3.43
CA ASN A 210 -2.14 8.00 -2.45
C ASN A 210 -1.90 9.46 -2.93
N PRO A 211 -2.28 10.47 -2.13
CA PRO A 211 -2.18 11.87 -2.55
C PRO A 211 -0.74 12.38 -2.66
N GLY A 212 0.21 11.78 -1.95
CA GLY A 212 1.58 12.25 -1.94
C GLY A 212 2.36 11.94 -0.68
N SER A 213 3.63 12.31 -0.71
CA SER A 213 4.51 12.35 0.46
C SER A 213 4.86 13.80 0.82
N ILE A 214 5.16 14.01 2.10
CA ILE A 214 5.62 15.30 2.62
C ILE A 214 6.98 15.05 3.28
N SER A 215 7.97 15.86 2.89
CA SER A 215 9.28 15.89 3.54
C SER A 215 9.43 17.21 4.30
N THR A 216 9.90 17.13 5.54
CA THR A 216 10.32 18.29 6.32
C THR A 216 11.75 18.66 5.96
N LEU A 217 11.97 19.93 5.68
CA LEU A 217 13.30 20.50 5.54
C LEU A 217 13.53 21.38 6.77
N ALA A 218 14.50 20.99 7.60
CA ALA A 218 14.97 21.87 8.66
C ALA A 218 15.41 23.18 8.02
N ASP A 219 14.93 24.30 8.57
CA ASP A 219 15.34 25.61 8.10
C ASP A 219 16.81 25.84 8.47
N THR A 220 17.71 25.57 7.53
CA THR A 220 19.18 25.72 7.71
C THR A 220 19.62 27.18 7.60
N ARG A 221 18.70 28.15 7.53
CA ARG A 221 19.05 29.56 7.56
C ARG A 221 19.59 29.93 8.94
N GLU A 222 20.90 29.84 9.09
CA GLU A 222 21.66 30.50 10.17
C GLU A 222 21.77 32.03 9.96
N SER A 223 21.31 32.52 8.80
CA SER A 223 20.59 33.80 8.57
C SER A 223 21.15 34.77 7.51
N ILE A 224 20.23 35.65 7.04
CA ILE A 224 20.45 37.09 6.79
C ILE A 224 19.59 37.95 7.76
N TYR A 225 18.61 37.35 8.46
CA TYR A 225 17.64 38.01 9.36
C TYR A 225 17.75 37.56 10.85
N GLY A 226 18.85 36.95 11.25
CA GLY A 226 19.02 36.34 12.58
C GLY A 226 18.23 35.04 12.80
N PRO A 227 18.32 34.46 14.01
CA PRO A 227 17.54 33.29 14.40
C PRO A 227 16.02 33.56 14.44
N SER A 228 15.22 32.51 14.68
CA SER A 228 13.77 32.64 14.88
C SER A 228 13.45 33.78 15.86
N PRO A 229 12.57 34.75 15.52
CA PRO A 229 12.24 35.87 16.41
C PRO A 229 11.65 35.39 17.75
N PHE A 230 11.10 34.18 17.79
CA PHE A 230 10.61 33.53 19.00
C PHE A 230 11.73 33.03 19.94
N GLN A 231 12.95 32.84 19.41
CA GLN A 231 14.11 32.49 20.24
C GLN A 231 14.46 33.63 21.21
N SER A 232 14.29 34.89 20.79
CA SER A 232 14.45 36.06 21.66
C SER A 232 13.41 36.13 22.79
N LEU A 233 12.29 35.40 22.65
CA LEU A 233 11.24 35.26 23.65
C LEU A 233 11.38 33.97 24.48
N GLY A 234 12.47 33.22 24.32
CA GLY A 234 12.69 31.94 25.00
C GLY A 234 11.80 30.79 24.53
N LEU A 235 11.12 30.94 23.38
CA LEU A 235 10.24 29.93 22.82
C LEU A 235 10.98 29.11 21.74
N PRO A 236 11.23 27.81 21.95
CA PRO A 236 12.05 26.98 21.07
C PRO A 236 11.24 26.47 19.87
N TYR A 237 10.63 27.37 19.09
CA TYR A 237 9.95 26.95 17.87
C TYR A 237 10.96 26.68 16.77
N GLU A 238 11.18 25.41 16.48
CA GLU A 238 11.87 24.96 15.28
C GLU A 238 11.11 25.41 14.02
N ARG A 239 11.83 25.93 13.03
CA ARG A 239 11.26 26.29 11.74
C ARG A 239 11.52 25.14 10.76
N HIS A 240 10.45 24.68 10.13
CA HIS A 240 10.49 23.66 9.09
C HIS A 240 9.89 24.22 7.80
N GLY A 241 10.57 24.03 6.69
CA GLY A 241 9.98 24.07 5.36
C GLY A 241 9.38 22.71 5.01
N TYR A 242 8.48 22.66 4.05
CA TYR A 242 7.88 21.41 3.59
C TYR A 242 8.00 21.30 2.07
N VAL A 243 8.39 20.11 1.61
CA VAL A 243 8.34 19.73 0.20
C VAL A 243 7.29 18.64 0.06
N THR A 244 6.30 18.89 -0.78
CA THR A 244 5.29 17.90 -1.13
C THR A 244 5.62 17.29 -2.48
N THR A 245 5.59 15.96 -2.55
CA THR A 245 5.64 15.22 -3.82
C THR A 245 4.22 14.78 -4.18
N PRO A 246 3.49 15.53 -5.01
CA PRO A 246 2.10 15.23 -5.35
C PRO A 246 2.03 14.07 -6.33
N GLN A 247 1.72 12.87 -5.84
CA GLN A 247 1.73 11.67 -6.66
C GLN A 247 0.78 11.72 -7.86
N PRO A 248 -0.50 12.19 -7.76
CA PRO A 248 -1.39 12.28 -8.91
C PRO A 248 -0.86 13.15 -10.05
N ILE A 249 -0.15 14.24 -9.72
CA ILE A 249 0.42 15.15 -10.71
C ILE A 249 1.68 14.53 -11.32
N THR A 250 2.57 13.97 -10.49
CA THR A 250 3.77 13.28 -10.96
C THR A 250 3.42 12.11 -11.89
N SER A 251 2.41 11.32 -11.52
CA SER A 251 1.94 10.19 -12.33
C SER A 251 1.40 10.60 -13.69
N LYS A 252 0.90 11.83 -13.85
CA LYS A 252 0.34 12.35 -15.11
C LYS A 252 1.26 13.38 -15.79
N SER A 253 2.51 13.48 -15.34
CA SER A 253 3.43 14.49 -15.87
C SER A 253 3.97 14.10 -17.25
N PRO A 254 3.89 15.00 -18.26
CA PRO A 254 4.51 14.77 -19.56
C PRO A 254 6.06 14.81 -19.50
N LEU A 255 6.64 15.28 -18.38
CA LEU A 255 8.08 15.19 -18.13
C LEU A 255 8.51 13.76 -17.80
N GLN A 256 7.57 12.93 -17.31
CA GLN A 256 7.83 11.56 -16.88
C GLN A 256 7.37 10.55 -17.93
N TRP A 257 6.29 10.85 -18.64
CA TRP A 257 5.64 9.91 -19.53
C TRP A 257 5.32 10.53 -20.88
N LYS A 258 5.56 9.76 -21.94
CA LYS A 258 4.90 10.00 -23.23
C LYS A 258 3.41 9.69 -23.07
N ASP A 259 2.55 10.59 -23.56
CA ASP A 259 1.09 10.50 -23.51
C ASP A 259 0.57 10.08 -22.11
N PRO A 260 0.80 10.91 -21.08
CA PRO A 260 0.60 10.54 -19.67
C PRO A 260 -0.86 10.23 -19.30
N LEU A 261 -1.82 10.69 -20.11
CA LEU A 261 -3.25 10.49 -19.88
C LEU A 261 -3.79 9.22 -20.54
N ALA A 262 -3.05 8.62 -21.48
CA ALA A 262 -3.45 7.36 -22.09
C ALA A 262 -3.25 6.21 -21.09
N PHE A 263 -4.24 5.32 -21.00
CA PHE A 263 -4.09 4.07 -20.27
C PHE A 263 -3.29 3.08 -21.13
N ASP A 264 -2.02 2.88 -20.80
CA ASP A 264 -1.11 2.01 -21.55
C ASP A 264 -0.22 1.18 -20.61
N PRO A 265 -0.61 -0.07 -20.29
CA PRO A 265 0.21 -1.00 -19.52
C PRO A 265 1.58 -1.31 -20.15
N GLU A 266 1.72 -1.17 -21.47
CA GLU A 266 2.96 -1.58 -22.15
C GLU A 266 4.09 -0.55 -21.93
N ARG A 267 3.77 0.66 -21.46
CA ARG A 267 4.75 1.71 -21.18
C ARG A 267 5.87 1.27 -20.23
N TYR A 268 5.61 0.32 -19.33
CA TYR A 268 6.60 -0.14 -18.35
C TYR A 268 7.63 -1.09 -18.93
N ARG A 269 7.45 -1.62 -20.15
CA ARG A 269 8.42 -2.56 -20.77
C ARG A 269 9.76 -1.93 -21.07
N THR A 270 9.80 -0.61 -21.21
CA THR A 270 11.03 0.15 -21.52
C THR A 270 11.53 0.95 -20.33
N VAL A 271 10.90 0.79 -19.17
CA VAL A 271 11.23 1.52 -17.96
C VAL A 271 12.19 0.68 -17.11
N PRO A 272 13.28 1.27 -16.60
CA PRO A 272 14.24 0.51 -15.80
C PRO A 272 13.62 0.01 -14.50
N THR A 273 14.06 -1.17 -14.10
CA THR A 273 13.76 -1.80 -12.83
C THR A 273 14.82 -1.45 -11.78
N SER A 274 14.51 -1.66 -10.50
CA SER A 274 15.43 -1.39 -9.40
C SER A 274 16.73 -2.21 -9.46
N ALA A 275 16.73 -3.35 -10.16
CA ALA A 275 17.93 -4.14 -10.41
C ALA A 275 18.81 -3.57 -11.54
N GLU A 276 18.27 -2.71 -12.40
CA GLU A 276 18.98 -2.07 -13.53
C GLU A 276 19.48 -0.66 -13.18
N ILE A 277 18.98 -0.07 -12.10
CA ILE A 277 19.48 1.20 -11.56
C ILE A 277 20.66 0.92 -10.63
N ASP A 278 21.86 0.91 -11.20
CA ASP A 278 23.12 0.86 -10.46
C ASP A 278 23.81 2.24 -10.40
N ASP A 279 25.00 2.28 -9.78
CA ASP A 279 25.81 3.50 -9.69
C ASP A 279 26.21 4.07 -11.07
N ALA A 280 26.42 3.20 -12.06
CA ALA A 280 26.76 3.63 -13.41
C ALA A 280 25.56 4.32 -14.07
N LYS A 281 24.35 3.77 -13.92
CA LYS A 281 23.11 4.36 -14.40
C LYS A 281 22.81 5.69 -13.70
N CYS A 282 23.04 5.79 -12.41
CA CYS A 282 22.91 7.07 -11.70
C CYS A 282 23.84 8.16 -12.26
N ARG A 283 25.11 7.81 -12.54
CA ARG A 283 26.06 8.75 -13.16
C ARG A 283 25.66 9.13 -14.59
N GLU A 284 25.15 8.18 -15.38
CA GLU A 284 24.61 8.45 -16.73
C GLU A 284 23.46 9.48 -16.68
N LEU A 285 22.62 9.41 -15.65
CA LEU A 285 21.52 10.35 -15.40
C LEU A 285 21.97 11.67 -14.76
N GLY A 286 23.27 11.88 -14.53
CA GLY A 286 23.83 13.11 -13.95
C GLY A 286 23.69 13.20 -12.43
N LEU A 287 23.39 12.09 -11.74
CA LEU A 287 23.35 12.05 -10.28
C LEU A 287 24.71 11.65 -9.71
N ALA A 288 25.13 12.30 -8.62
CA ALA A 288 26.42 12.02 -7.99
C ALA A 288 26.47 10.61 -7.37
N LYS A 289 25.50 10.28 -6.51
CA LYS A 289 25.17 8.96 -5.98
C LYS A 289 23.92 9.03 -5.09
N CYS A 290 23.35 7.89 -4.73
CA CYS A 290 22.40 7.82 -3.61
C CYS A 290 23.07 8.28 -2.30
N PRO A 291 22.37 8.97 -1.39
CA PRO A 291 22.89 9.23 -0.04
C PRO A 291 23.13 7.95 0.78
N PHE A 292 22.54 6.82 0.37
CA PHE A 292 22.77 5.50 0.95
C PHE A 292 23.66 4.69 0.02
N ASP A 293 24.74 4.11 0.55
CA ASP A 293 25.60 3.24 -0.24
C ASP A 293 24.84 1.96 -0.63
N HIS A 294 25.19 1.37 -1.78
CA HIS A 294 24.63 0.09 -2.21
C HIS A 294 24.94 -0.97 -1.16
N THR A 295 23.90 -1.55 -0.57
CA THR A 295 23.96 -2.51 0.52
C THR A 295 23.12 -3.73 0.19
N SER A 296 23.60 -4.90 0.60
CA SER A 296 22.83 -6.16 0.60
C SER A 296 22.70 -6.66 2.02
N PHE A 297 21.50 -7.13 2.37
CA PHE A 297 21.20 -7.73 3.67
C PHE A 297 20.59 -9.11 3.45
N ASP A 298 21.26 -10.16 3.92
CA ASP A 298 20.72 -11.53 3.89
C ASP A 298 19.63 -11.69 4.95
N VAL A 299 18.51 -12.31 4.58
CA VAL A 299 17.43 -12.56 5.54
C VAL A 299 17.78 -13.72 6.48
N ALA A 300 17.35 -13.62 7.73
CA ALA A 300 17.57 -14.61 8.80
C ALA A 300 16.32 -15.46 9.11
N ASP A 301 15.34 -15.46 8.21
CA ASP A 301 14.09 -16.23 8.32
C ASP A 301 14.13 -17.63 7.70
N GLY A 302 15.31 -18.08 7.26
CA GLY A 302 15.54 -19.41 6.69
C GLY A 302 15.35 -19.48 5.18
N ARG A 303 14.90 -18.41 4.52
CA ARG A 303 14.93 -18.31 3.06
C ARG A 303 16.33 -18.00 2.56
N HIS A 304 16.65 -18.50 1.37
CA HIS A 304 17.83 -18.08 0.61
C HIS A 304 17.50 -16.80 -0.17
N ALA A 305 17.43 -15.70 0.57
CA ALA A 305 17.06 -14.39 0.04
C ALA A 305 17.89 -13.27 0.65
N SER A 306 18.02 -12.17 -0.08
CA SER A 306 18.57 -10.92 0.41
C SER A 306 17.74 -9.73 -0.04
N LEU A 307 17.86 -8.63 0.69
CA LEU A 307 17.30 -7.32 0.34
C LEU A 307 18.44 -6.44 -0.13
N GLN A 308 18.27 -5.82 -1.29
CA GLN A 308 19.25 -4.93 -1.92
C GLN A 308 18.62 -3.59 -2.23
N ASN A 309 19.39 -2.50 -2.23
CA ASN A 309 18.93 -1.21 -2.71
C ASN A 309 19.51 -0.85 -4.08
N SER A 310 18.68 -0.24 -4.92
CA SER A 310 19.11 0.36 -6.18
C SER A 310 19.96 1.61 -5.96
N GLY A 311 20.50 2.16 -7.04
CA GLY A 311 21.17 3.47 -7.07
C GLY A 311 20.25 4.65 -6.74
N PHE A 312 18.93 4.48 -6.70
CA PHE A 312 18.00 5.48 -6.14
C PHE A 312 17.65 5.22 -4.67
N GLY A 313 18.20 4.15 -4.08
CA GLY A 313 17.89 3.69 -2.73
C GLY A 313 16.62 2.84 -2.64
N THR A 314 15.97 2.52 -3.76
CA THR A 314 14.78 1.67 -3.78
C THR A 314 15.16 0.25 -3.37
N VAL A 315 14.57 -0.27 -2.30
CA VAL A 315 14.86 -1.63 -1.82
C VAL A 315 14.05 -2.65 -2.63
N PHE A 316 14.67 -3.78 -2.99
CA PHE A 316 14.05 -4.93 -3.66
C PHE A 316 14.65 -6.24 -3.16
N ALA A 317 13.99 -7.36 -3.42
CA ALA A 317 14.46 -8.68 -2.99
C ALA A 317 15.27 -9.38 -4.09
N VAL A 318 16.25 -10.18 -3.69
CA VAL A 318 16.92 -11.18 -4.51
C VAL A 318 16.72 -12.53 -3.86
N VAL A 319 16.06 -13.46 -4.53
CA VAL A 319 15.66 -14.76 -3.99
C VAL A 319 16.25 -15.85 -4.88
N ASP A 320 16.99 -16.78 -4.30
CA ASP A 320 17.72 -17.82 -5.05
C ASP A 320 18.60 -17.24 -6.18
N GLY A 321 19.25 -16.10 -5.89
CA GLY A 321 20.08 -15.37 -6.85
C GLY A 321 19.31 -14.66 -7.96
N LYS A 322 17.97 -14.67 -7.94
CA LYS A 322 17.11 -14.01 -8.93
C LYS A 322 16.56 -12.70 -8.37
N PRO A 323 16.83 -11.55 -9.01
CA PRO A 323 16.20 -10.29 -8.64
C PRO A 323 14.69 -10.34 -8.81
N MET A 324 13.98 -9.76 -7.85
CA MET A 324 12.53 -9.54 -7.85
C MET A 324 12.26 -8.02 -7.80
N PRO A 325 12.58 -7.27 -8.86
CA PRO A 325 12.69 -5.83 -8.78
C PRO A 325 11.34 -5.12 -8.88
N VAL A 326 11.35 -3.81 -8.59
CA VAL A 326 10.22 -2.89 -8.80
C VAL A 326 10.51 -1.91 -9.93
N CYS A 327 9.47 -1.23 -10.42
CA CYS A 327 9.59 -0.23 -11.49
C CYS A 327 10.24 1.04 -10.93
N ASP A 328 11.52 1.26 -11.21
CA ASP A 328 12.32 2.28 -10.53
C ASP A 328 12.35 3.59 -11.31
N HIS A 329 11.15 4.15 -11.50
CA HIS A 329 10.92 5.36 -12.30
C HIS A 329 10.01 6.33 -11.55
N ALA A 330 10.43 7.60 -11.43
CA ALA A 330 9.73 8.61 -10.63
C ALA A 330 8.30 8.88 -11.12
N GLY A 331 8.02 8.69 -12.41
CA GLY A 331 6.68 8.74 -12.98
C GLY A 331 5.70 7.68 -12.44
N PHE A 332 6.19 6.55 -11.94
CA PHE A 332 5.35 5.55 -11.28
C PHE A 332 5.24 5.88 -9.78
N ALA A 333 4.59 7.01 -9.52
CA ALA A 333 4.54 7.65 -8.21
C ALA A 333 3.57 7.07 -7.15
N PRO A 334 2.55 6.21 -7.40
CA PRO A 334 1.58 5.80 -6.37
C PRO A 334 2.17 5.20 -5.09
N PHE A 335 3.40 4.69 -5.19
CA PHE A 335 4.15 4.08 -4.11
C PHE A 335 5.32 4.95 -3.62
N GLY A 336 5.42 6.19 -4.06
CA GLY A 336 6.61 7.02 -3.85
C GLY A 336 7.79 6.57 -4.71
N PHE A 337 8.99 7.05 -4.38
CA PHE A 337 10.20 6.81 -5.16
C PHE A 337 11.44 6.80 -4.25
N GLY A 338 12.47 6.05 -4.66
CA GLY A 338 13.73 5.91 -3.92
C GLY A 338 13.57 5.21 -2.58
N TYR A 339 14.41 5.57 -1.60
CA TYR A 339 14.47 4.92 -0.29
C TYR A 339 13.18 5.03 0.57
N ARG A 340 12.26 5.94 0.24
CA ARG A 340 10.94 6.08 0.91
C ARG A 340 9.81 5.36 0.16
N ARG A 341 10.13 4.65 -0.93
CA ARG A 341 9.14 3.89 -1.69
C ARG A 341 8.44 2.87 -0.80
N CYS A 342 7.15 2.68 -1.04
CA CYS A 342 6.31 1.76 -0.30
C CYS A 342 6.86 0.33 -0.39
N PRO A 343 7.28 -0.28 0.73
CA PRO A 343 7.77 -1.65 0.70
C PRO A 343 6.68 -2.65 0.33
N GLY A 344 5.40 -2.29 0.51
CA GLY A 344 4.24 -3.13 0.19
C GLY A 344 3.76 -3.03 -1.26
N GLU A 345 4.50 -2.38 -2.15
CA GLU A 345 4.11 -2.23 -3.56
C GLU A 345 3.81 -3.55 -4.24
N GLN A 346 4.76 -4.49 -4.23
CA GLN A 346 4.61 -5.76 -4.95
C GLN A 346 3.49 -6.60 -4.34
N LEU A 347 3.36 -6.64 -3.01
CA LEU A 347 2.20 -7.24 -2.35
C LEU A 347 0.89 -6.63 -2.86
N THR A 348 0.83 -5.30 -2.95
CA THR A 348 -0.36 -4.57 -3.40
C THR A 348 -0.69 -4.88 -4.86
N VAL A 349 0.32 -4.93 -5.73
CA VAL A 349 0.15 -5.35 -7.14
C VAL A 349 -0.41 -6.77 -7.20
N GLN A 350 0.13 -7.70 -6.43
CA GLN A 350 -0.34 -9.09 -6.40
C GLN A 350 -1.77 -9.24 -5.87
N VAL A 351 -2.14 -8.49 -4.83
CA VAL A 351 -3.50 -8.47 -4.28
C VAL A 351 -4.50 -7.99 -5.31
N PHE A 352 -4.19 -6.92 -6.03
CA PHE A 352 -5.08 -6.40 -7.07
C PHE A 352 -5.06 -7.22 -8.35
N ALA A 353 -3.96 -7.90 -8.67
CA ALA A 353 -3.96 -8.95 -9.68
C ALA A 353 -4.94 -10.07 -9.29
N GLU A 354 -4.93 -10.54 -8.04
CA GLU A 354 -5.86 -11.56 -7.56
C GLU A 354 -7.32 -11.08 -7.58
N PHE A 355 -7.58 -9.83 -7.21
CA PHE A 355 -8.90 -9.21 -7.33
C PHE A 355 -9.41 -9.25 -8.77
N LEU A 356 -8.58 -8.84 -9.73
CA LEU A 356 -8.92 -8.83 -11.15
C LEU A 356 -9.07 -10.25 -11.74
N ARG A 357 -8.25 -11.22 -11.30
CA ARG A 357 -8.44 -12.65 -11.64
C ARG A 357 -9.82 -13.14 -11.18
N LYS A 358 -10.22 -12.81 -9.95
CA LYS A 358 -11.53 -13.17 -9.43
C LYS A 358 -12.66 -12.49 -10.21
N VAL A 359 -12.53 -11.20 -10.51
CA VAL A 359 -13.50 -10.46 -11.33
C VAL A 359 -13.71 -11.12 -12.69
N TRP A 360 -12.62 -11.49 -13.36
CA TRP A 360 -12.69 -12.18 -14.64
C TRP A 360 -13.30 -13.58 -14.54
N THR A 361 -12.79 -14.39 -13.62
CA THR A 361 -13.14 -15.82 -13.47
C THR A 361 -14.60 -16.00 -13.05
N ASP A 362 -15.05 -15.21 -12.08
CA ASP A 362 -16.41 -15.25 -11.55
C ASP A 362 -17.39 -14.42 -12.40
N LYS A 363 -16.92 -13.86 -13.54
CA LYS A 363 -17.66 -12.98 -14.45
C LYS A 363 -18.35 -11.83 -13.71
N ILE A 364 -17.64 -11.20 -12.78
CA ILE A 364 -18.16 -10.11 -11.95
C ILE A 364 -18.26 -8.85 -12.80
N VAL A 365 -19.36 -8.14 -12.60
CA VAL A 365 -19.62 -6.85 -13.22
C VAL A 365 -19.95 -5.82 -12.17
N PHE A 366 -19.51 -4.60 -12.39
CA PHE A 366 -19.73 -3.48 -11.47
C PHE A 366 -20.74 -2.50 -12.04
N SER A 367 -21.52 -1.90 -11.16
CA SER A 367 -22.48 -0.87 -11.52
C SER A 367 -22.71 0.07 -10.34
N ARG A 368 -22.91 1.36 -10.62
CA ARG A 368 -23.41 2.30 -9.62
C ARG A 368 -24.87 2.04 -9.24
N LEU A 369 -25.19 2.29 -7.97
CA LEU A 369 -26.51 2.29 -7.38
C LEU A 369 -27.08 3.72 -7.45
N GLY A 370 -28.30 3.88 -7.95
CA GLY A 370 -29.01 5.17 -7.98
C GLY A 370 -29.57 5.59 -6.61
N LEU A 371 -28.72 5.65 -5.58
CA LEU A 371 -29.14 5.99 -4.21
C LEU A 371 -29.29 7.50 -4.03
N ALA A 372 -30.39 7.94 -3.41
CA ALA A 372 -30.61 9.36 -3.12
C ALA A 372 -29.66 9.91 -2.03
N SER A 373 -29.16 9.03 -1.15
CA SER A 373 -28.25 9.40 -0.06
C SER A 373 -27.34 8.20 0.26
N PRO A 374 -26.26 7.98 -0.51
CA PRO A 374 -25.32 6.91 -0.23
C PRO A 374 -24.63 7.11 1.13
N GLY A 375 -24.26 6.01 1.78
CA GLY A 375 -23.48 6.06 3.01
C GLY A 375 -22.08 6.64 2.75
N ARG A 376 -21.49 7.32 3.73
CA ARG A 376 -20.13 7.88 3.62
C ARG A 376 -19.14 6.97 4.33
N VAL A 377 -18.19 6.40 3.60
CA VAL A 377 -17.25 5.40 4.14
C VAL A 377 -15.82 5.95 4.08
N PRO A 378 -15.14 6.12 5.24
CA PRO A 378 -13.74 6.52 5.29
C PRO A 378 -12.84 5.32 4.97
N VAL A 379 -12.07 5.41 3.88
CA VAL A 379 -11.30 4.27 3.33
C VAL A 379 -9.86 4.63 2.98
N GLY A 380 -9.27 5.56 3.74
CA GLY A 380 -7.86 5.92 3.65
C GLY A 380 -7.61 7.42 3.70
N PRO A 381 -6.33 7.84 3.63
CA PRO A 381 -5.94 9.25 3.68
C PRO A 381 -6.68 10.11 2.66
N ASN A 382 -7.37 11.16 3.12
CA ASN A 382 -8.16 12.07 2.29
C ASN A 382 -9.24 11.37 1.41
N ALA A 383 -9.72 10.18 1.83
CA ALA A 383 -10.64 9.36 1.05
C ALA A 383 -11.91 9.00 1.85
N VAL A 384 -12.92 9.87 1.73
CA VAL A 384 -14.30 9.56 2.15
C VAL A 384 -15.13 9.32 0.89
N ILE A 385 -15.60 8.09 0.73
CA ILE A 385 -16.25 7.61 -0.50
C ILE A 385 -17.75 7.42 -0.26
N ASP A 386 -18.54 7.68 -1.30
CA ASP A 386 -19.96 7.33 -1.34
C ASP A 386 -20.11 5.82 -1.55
N ASP A 387 -20.86 5.15 -0.69
CA ASP A 387 -21.17 3.72 -0.81
C ASP A 387 -22.28 3.51 -1.85
N ASP A 388 -21.97 3.85 -3.10
CA ASP A 388 -22.88 3.91 -4.23
C ASP A 388 -22.54 2.89 -5.32
N ILE A 389 -21.65 1.94 -5.06
CA ILE A 389 -21.25 0.93 -6.04
C ILE A 389 -21.60 -0.47 -5.57
N THR A 390 -21.96 -1.34 -6.51
CA THR A 390 -22.27 -2.75 -6.28
C THR A 390 -21.56 -3.63 -7.31
N PHE A 391 -21.62 -4.94 -7.10
CA PHE A 391 -21.32 -5.94 -8.10
C PHE A 391 -22.48 -6.91 -8.33
N ASN A 392 -22.42 -7.61 -9.47
CA ASN A 392 -23.25 -8.76 -9.82
C ASN A 392 -22.39 -9.78 -10.60
N ARG A 393 -22.91 -10.99 -10.84
CA ARG A 393 -22.28 -11.99 -11.72
C ARG A 393 -23.04 -12.08 -13.04
N ARG A 394 -22.34 -12.06 -14.18
CA ARG A 394 -22.95 -12.41 -15.47
C ARG A 394 -23.24 -13.92 -15.50
N GLY A 395 -24.38 -14.29 -16.08
CA GLY A 395 -24.76 -15.68 -16.36
C GLY A 395 -23.73 -16.44 -17.20
#